data_AF-A0A379ZR35-F1
#
_entry.id   AF-A0A379ZR35-F1
#
_cell.length_a   1.000
_cell.length_b   1.000
_cell.length_c   1.000
_cell.angle_alpha   90.00
_cell.angle_beta   90.00
_cell.angle_gamma   90.00
#
_symmetry.space_group_name_H-M   'P 1'
#
loop_
_entity.id
_entity.type
_entity.pdbx_description
1 polymer ?
#
loop_
_entity_poly.entity_id
_entity_poly.type
_entity_poly.pdbx_seq_one_letter_code
_entity_poly.pdbx_strand_id
1 'polypeptide(L)'
;MTKLAMLHESLIPFVAKKTGSQLLWHNALSPAEQDELKKETSYLIEENNRHAIFDDGTPRLNDEKVFFAERYGGGAISRNGGGARCGFDGRWQVKGIGANALVGQGAKHVDGELTMTGAVLEALWGNVMAKLLPYGAVPNKAILLTDSPLAAISPESARSPHNRKALLVREPVVRPAHFCRAPYYHPHDAMQRQPSDIQRVEKLIVAAPAFLPRPPEFDAASWLALPQEEQAFYGLCELARRLATQIAYCRTRHLVMMTSPSNCDMAGRLLDFHGVRSVFPAERRDPGRSYIQHNKLNEDAPLLLRGLQDLAFYLAKHQFGPAFLAAAHQGIGAAFNIAYKRACLLDNLGMAGFDPAFLQRLPLTAEWFALGERLQKMFDLAPGVFTRRQGLGLGNAHPAIALLHRLIDAPVRVPAEQQGTTAEERFSLAFRRLYAQYLQETSAAQTSAGLQLAMKQTVTRRLGSRTFMRREVIFQEIAGWRGEVSEITEQLQTYLDRFERQAINVLQ
;
A
#
# COMPACT_ATOMS: atom_id res chain seq x y z
N MET A 1 24.29 4.79 1.41
CA MET A 1 22.88 4.59 1.83
C MET A 1 22.20 5.94 1.90
N THR A 2 21.21 6.16 1.05
CA THR A 2 20.41 7.39 1.00
C THR A 2 19.33 7.33 2.09
N LYS A 3 19.46 8.16 3.14
CA LYS A 3 18.59 8.13 4.34
C LYS A 3 17.72 9.38 4.42
N LEU A 4 16.59 9.29 5.11
CA LEU A 4 15.70 10.43 5.38
C LEU A 4 16.43 11.61 6.04
N ALA A 5 17.39 11.33 6.92
CA ALA A 5 18.22 12.33 7.58
C ALA A 5 19.01 13.24 6.62
N MET A 6 19.19 12.84 5.34
CA MET A 6 19.86 13.68 4.34
C MET A 6 18.96 14.83 3.84
N LEU A 7 17.64 14.74 4.02
CA LEU A 7 16.67 15.74 3.57
C LEU A 7 16.39 16.77 4.67
N HIS A 8 17.44 17.38 5.20
CA HIS A 8 17.37 18.28 6.36
C HIS A 8 16.44 19.47 6.14
N GLU A 9 16.30 19.99 4.92
CA GLU A 9 15.36 21.07 4.57
C GLU A 9 13.89 20.67 4.69
N SER A 10 13.62 19.37 4.73
CA SER A 10 12.30 18.80 4.97
C SER A 10 12.03 18.50 6.44
N LEU A 11 12.98 18.69 7.36
CA LEU A 11 12.82 18.31 8.76
C LEU A 11 12.55 19.54 9.64
N ILE A 12 11.38 19.56 10.28
CA ILE A 12 11.00 20.63 11.22
C ILE A 12 11.12 20.09 12.65
N PRO A 13 12.04 20.65 13.47
CA PRO A 13 12.24 20.19 14.83
C PRO A 13 11.03 20.54 15.72
N PHE A 14 10.68 19.61 16.61
CA PHE A 14 9.75 19.82 17.70
C PHE A 14 10.18 18.98 18.92
N VAL A 15 9.72 19.36 20.11
CA VAL A 15 9.98 18.60 21.34
C VAL A 15 8.77 17.75 21.69
N ALA A 16 9.05 16.53 22.14
CA ALA A 16 8.08 15.63 22.75
C ALA A 16 8.60 15.22 24.14
N LYS A 17 7.67 14.95 25.06
CA LYS A 17 7.98 14.49 26.42
C LYS A 17 7.79 13.00 26.57
N LYS A 18 8.64 12.41 27.40
CA LYS A 18 8.60 11.00 27.71
C LYS A 18 7.28 10.63 28.34
N THR A 19 6.68 9.54 27.88
CA THR A 19 5.45 8.97 28.44
C THR A 19 5.70 7.54 28.91
N GLY A 20 4.94 7.10 29.91
CA GLY A 20 4.79 5.68 30.19
C GLY A 20 4.14 4.96 29.00
N SER A 21 4.63 3.75 28.72
CA SER A 21 4.12 2.91 27.64
C SER A 21 4.37 1.42 27.92
N GLN A 22 3.63 0.58 27.20
CA GLN A 22 3.76 -0.88 27.21
C GLN A 22 3.83 -1.39 25.77
N LEU A 23 4.68 -2.39 25.52
CA LEU A 23 4.80 -3.00 24.20
C LEU A 23 3.57 -3.88 23.95
N LEU A 24 2.81 -3.59 22.91
CA LEU A 24 1.63 -4.36 22.51
C LEU A 24 1.97 -5.37 21.41
N TRP A 25 2.90 -5.03 20.52
CA TRP A 25 3.31 -5.88 19.41
C TRP A 25 4.67 -5.46 18.86
N HIS A 26 5.44 -6.39 18.32
CA HIS A 26 6.67 -6.09 17.59
C HIS A 26 6.90 -7.05 16.41
N ASN A 27 7.80 -6.67 15.51
CA ASN A 27 8.20 -7.47 14.36
C ASN A 27 9.71 -7.70 14.33
N ALA A 28 10.13 -8.95 14.53
CA ALA A 28 11.53 -9.39 14.42
C ALA A 28 12.50 -8.51 15.23
N LEU A 29 12.17 -8.25 16.49
CA LEU A 29 13.03 -7.53 17.44
C LEU A 29 13.41 -8.47 18.58
N SER A 30 14.70 -8.54 18.90
CA SER A 30 15.20 -9.18 20.12
C SER A 30 14.74 -8.44 21.38
N PRO A 31 14.75 -9.06 22.58
CA PRO A 31 14.36 -8.38 23.82
C PRO A 31 15.13 -7.08 24.07
N ALA A 32 16.44 -7.06 23.81
CA ALA A 32 17.26 -5.86 23.96
C ALA A 32 16.85 -4.73 22.99
N GLU A 33 16.51 -5.06 21.74
CA GLU A 33 16.02 -4.10 20.76
C GLU A 33 14.62 -3.58 21.11
N GLN A 34 13.77 -4.42 21.72
CA GLN A 34 12.46 -4.01 22.21
C GLN A 34 12.60 -2.97 23.31
N ASP A 35 13.47 -3.21 24.30
CA ASP A 35 13.73 -2.28 25.40
C ASP A 35 14.32 -0.95 24.89
N GLU A 36 15.31 -1.02 23.99
CA GLU A 36 15.90 0.15 23.36
C GLU A 36 14.85 0.95 22.58
N LEU A 37 14.09 0.29 21.69
CA LEU A 37 13.06 0.94 20.89
C LEU A 37 12.02 1.61 21.78
N LYS A 38 11.53 0.91 22.82
CA LYS A 38 10.57 1.46 23.77
C LYS A 38 11.12 2.71 24.45
N LYS A 39 12.38 2.67 24.93
CA LYS A 39 13.05 3.81 25.56
C LYS A 39 13.15 5.01 24.60
N GLU A 40 13.47 4.76 23.34
CA GLU A 40 13.72 5.82 22.36
C GLU A 40 12.46 6.42 21.73
N THR A 41 11.33 5.70 21.77
CA THR A 41 10.12 6.09 21.02
C THR A 41 8.88 6.35 21.88
N SER A 42 8.94 6.18 23.20
CA SER A 42 7.84 6.46 24.12
C SER A 42 7.74 7.94 24.48
N TYR A 43 7.38 8.77 23.50
CA TYR A 43 7.23 10.22 23.66
C TYR A 43 5.89 10.69 23.08
N LEU A 44 5.35 11.79 23.62
CA LEU A 44 4.16 12.48 23.13
C LEU A 44 4.41 13.99 23.08
N ILE A 45 3.83 14.65 22.08
CA ILE A 45 3.70 16.10 22.04
C ILE A 45 2.65 16.47 23.08
N GLU A 46 3.02 17.34 24.01
CA GLU A 46 2.09 17.89 24.98
C GLU A 46 1.08 18.82 24.31
N GLU A 47 -0.14 18.90 24.87
CA GLU A 47 -1.24 19.68 24.29
C GLU A 47 -0.89 21.16 24.11
N ASN A 48 -0.17 21.75 25.06
CA ASN A 48 0.32 23.13 25.03
C ASN A 48 1.43 23.37 23.98
N ASN A 49 2.08 22.31 23.49
CA ASN A 49 3.14 22.35 22.48
C ASN A 49 2.64 21.96 21.08
N ARG A 50 1.31 21.84 20.90
CA ARG A 50 0.73 21.55 19.59
C ARG A 50 1.11 22.62 18.58
N HIS A 51 1.49 22.15 17.40
CA HIS A 51 1.94 22.98 16.29
C HIS A 51 3.21 23.81 16.56
N ALA A 52 3.85 23.65 17.72
CA ALA A 52 5.08 24.36 18.05
C ALA A 52 6.25 23.86 17.19
N ILE A 53 7.20 24.77 16.94
CA ILE A 53 8.51 24.46 16.37
C ILE A 53 9.53 24.73 17.47
N PHE A 54 10.52 23.84 17.55
CA PHE A 54 11.59 23.94 18.52
C PHE A 54 12.82 24.59 17.89
N ASP A 55 13.06 25.86 18.22
CA ASP A 55 14.13 26.67 17.61
C ASP A 55 15.48 26.53 18.35
N ASP A 56 15.48 26.10 19.62
CA ASP A 56 16.65 26.02 20.49
C ASP A 56 17.15 24.57 20.59
N GLY A 57 18.03 24.13 19.68
CA GLY A 57 18.46 22.73 19.47
C GLY A 57 19.02 21.89 20.64
N THR A 58 18.72 22.21 21.91
CA THR A 58 18.98 21.42 23.11
C THR A 58 17.68 21.25 23.92
N PRO A 59 17.22 20.01 24.21
CA PRO A 59 16.11 19.77 25.14
C PRO A 59 16.30 20.54 26.46
N ARG A 60 15.23 21.14 26.99
CA ARG A 60 15.31 21.95 28.21
C ARG A 60 15.22 21.09 29.46
N LEU A 61 14.64 19.90 29.34
CA LEU A 61 14.41 18.97 30.43
C LEU A 61 14.94 17.56 30.10
N ASN A 62 15.25 16.78 31.13
CA ASN A 62 15.78 15.41 31.00
C ASN A 62 14.77 14.40 30.45
N ASP A 63 13.47 14.74 30.47
CA ASP A 63 12.38 13.94 29.94
C ASP A 63 11.93 14.40 28.55
N GLU A 64 12.60 15.38 27.96
CA GLU A 64 12.34 15.88 26.61
C GLU A 64 13.28 15.24 25.57
N LYS A 65 12.75 15.04 24.36
CA LYS A 65 13.52 14.61 23.20
C LYS A 65 13.09 15.39 21.97
N VAL A 66 14.06 15.78 21.14
CA VAL A 66 13.79 16.43 19.86
C VAL A 66 13.43 15.36 18.82
N PHE A 67 12.30 15.58 18.16
CA PHE A 67 11.86 14.85 16.97
C PHE A 67 11.75 15.82 15.80
N PHE A 68 11.66 15.27 14.60
CA PHE A 68 11.52 16.03 13.37
C PHE A 68 10.21 15.65 12.66
N ALA A 69 9.42 16.66 12.31
CA ALA A 69 8.26 16.50 11.45
C ALA A 69 8.72 16.59 9.98
N GLU A 70 8.36 15.59 9.17
CA GLU A 70 8.76 15.51 7.77
C GLU A 70 7.82 16.31 6.86
N ARG A 71 8.32 17.40 6.28
CA ARG A 71 7.66 18.15 5.21
C ARG A 71 7.69 17.36 3.92
N TYR A 72 6.51 17.18 3.34
CA TYR A 72 6.33 16.61 2.01
C TYR A 72 5.00 17.05 1.42
N GLY A 73 4.93 17.01 0.09
CA GLY A 73 3.78 17.44 -0.68
C GLY A 73 3.05 16.33 -1.42
N GLY A 74 2.50 16.68 -2.59
CA GLY A 74 1.79 15.76 -3.46
C GLY A 74 0.27 15.73 -3.23
N GLY A 75 -0.42 15.01 -4.11
CA GLY A 75 -1.87 14.84 -4.03
C GLY A 75 -2.31 14.02 -2.82
N ALA A 76 -3.58 14.19 -2.44
CA ALA A 76 -4.27 13.41 -1.40
C ALA A 76 -3.74 13.53 0.04
N ILE A 77 -2.88 14.51 0.34
CA ILE A 77 -2.43 14.79 1.73
C ILE A 77 -3.35 15.76 2.51
N SER A 78 -4.56 16.02 1.99
CA SER A 78 -5.50 17.01 2.55
C SER A 78 -4.86 18.41 2.63
N ARG A 79 -5.07 19.14 3.73
CA ARG A 79 -4.45 20.42 4.03
C ARG A 79 -3.17 20.31 4.86
N ASN A 80 -2.58 19.12 5.02
CA ASN A 80 -1.37 18.95 5.82
C ASN A 80 -0.11 19.31 5.03
N GLY A 81 0.92 19.76 5.74
CA GLY A 81 2.23 20.11 5.18
C GLY A 81 3.23 18.95 5.14
N GLY A 82 2.77 17.73 5.44
CA GLY A 82 3.59 16.52 5.52
C GLY A 82 3.12 15.58 6.63
N GLY A 83 4.07 15.02 7.37
CA GLY A 83 3.85 14.06 8.46
C GLY A 83 3.28 14.71 9.72
N ALA A 84 2.04 15.19 9.65
CA ALA A 84 1.37 16.01 10.68
C ALA A 84 1.22 15.38 12.08
N ARG A 85 1.41 14.06 12.18
CA ARG A 85 1.29 13.29 13.42
C ARG A 85 2.40 12.26 13.60
N CYS A 86 3.53 12.53 12.93
CA CYS A 86 4.70 11.68 12.94
C CYS A 86 5.90 12.45 13.50
N GLY A 87 6.76 11.76 14.23
CA GLY A 87 8.06 12.26 14.67
C GLY A 87 9.16 11.32 14.20
N PHE A 88 10.18 11.87 13.55
CA PHE A 88 11.41 11.18 13.20
C PHE A 88 12.52 11.57 14.19
N ASP A 89 13.20 10.60 14.81
CA ASP A 89 14.26 10.89 15.81
C ASP A 89 15.70 10.71 15.28
N GLY A 90 15.87 10.52 13.97
CA GLY A 90 17.14 10.13 13.36
C GLY A 90 17.24 8.63 13.04
N ARG A 91 16.52 7.77 13.77
CA ARG A 91 16.52 6.31 13.58
C ARG A 91 15.12 5.76 13.27
N TRP A 92 14.11 6.17 14.01
CA TRP A 92 12.74 5.68 13.97
C TRP A 92 11.76 6.77 13.56
N GLN A 93 10.71 6.37 12.84
CA GLN A 93 9.53 7.21 12.63
C GLN A 93 8.41 6.71 13.55
N VAL A 94 7.88 7.61 14.38
CA VAL A 94 6.82 7.32 15.36
C VAL A 94 5.54 8.03 14.94
N LYS A 95 4.49 7.26 14.61
CA LYS A 95 3.15 7.77 14.25
C LYS A 95 2.23 7.73 15.47
N GLY A 96 1.43 8.77 15.65
CA GLY A 96 0.57 8.93 16.83
C GLY A 96 1.24 9.71 17.97
N ILE A 97 2.39 10.33 17.70
CA ILE A 97 3.15 11.12 18.68
C ILE A 97 2.40 12.39 19.12
N GLY A 98 1.34 12.80 18.42
CA GLY A 98 0.59 14.04 18.65
C GLY A 98 0.67 15.00 17.47
N ALA A 99 -0.09 16.09 17.55
CA ALA A 99 -0.20 17.11 16.49
C ALA A 99 1.02 18.04 16.43
N ASN A 100 1.80 17.94 15.36
CA ASN A 100 2.97 18.81 15.13
C ASN A 100 2.65 19.98 14.19
N ALA A 101 3.65 20.82 13.92
CA ALA A 101 3.52 22.04 13.11
C ALA A 101 3.00 21.82 11.67
N LEU A 102 3.02 20.59 11.15
CA LEU A 102 2.56 20.25 9.79
C LEU A 102 1.06 19.91 9.71
N VAL A 103 0.33 19.91 10.84
CA VAL A 103 -1.13 19.98 10.80
C VAL A 103 -1.53 21.31 10.17
N GLY A 104 -2.35 21.27 9.13
CA GLY A 104 -2.84 22.49 8.48
C GLY A 104 -4.14 23.00 9.09
N GLN A 105 -4.38 24.31 8.95
CA GLN A 105 -5.63 24.92 9.35
C GLN A 105 -6.84 24.29 8.62
N GLY A 106 -7.77 23.73 9.39
CA GLY A 106 -8.94 22.99 8.87
C GLY A 106 -8.61 21.62 8.27
N ALA A 107 -7.45 21.03 8.60
CA ALA A 107 -7.12 19.67 8.22
C ALA A 107 -7.95 18.61 8.98
N LYS A 108 -7.89 17.36 8.50
CA LYS A 108 -8.40 16.18 9.21
C LYS A 108 -7.31 15.63 10.15
N HIS A 109 -7.70 14.91 11.20
CA HIS A 109 -6.80 14.36 12.23
C HIS A 109 -6.03 15.44 13.00
N VAL A 110 -6.77 16.43 13.48
CA VAL A 110 -6.21 17.63 14.11
C VAL A 110 -5.47 17.31 15.40
N ASP A 111 -5.91 16.28 16.14
CA ASP A 111 -5.36 15.81 17.42
C ASP A 111 -4.01 15.08 17.30
N GLY A 112 -3.71 14.54 16.12
CA GLY A 112 -2.50 13.77 15.87
C GLY A 112 -2.44 12.43 16.61
N GLU A 113 -3.58 11.96 17.13
CA GLU A 113 -3.66 10.71 17.89
C GLU A 113 -3.75 9.48 16.97
N LEU A 114 -3.37 8.33 17.53
CA LEU A 114 -3.55 7.01 16.93
C LEU A 114 -4.18 6.10 17.97
N THR A 115 -5.26 5.43 17.60
CA THR A 115 -5.93 4.44 18.45
C THR A 115 -5.24 3.09 18.36
N MET A 116 -5.40 2.24 19.38
CA MET A 116 -4.94 0.85 19.33
C MET A 116 -5.45 0.12 18.09
N THR A 117 -6.75 0.23 17.80
CA THR A 117 -7.36 -0.33 16.58
C THR A 117 -6.70 0.19 15.32
N GLY A 118 -6.40 1.49 15.25
CA GLY A 118 -5.73 2.11 14.12
C GLY A 118 -4.32 1.56 13.89
N ALA A 119 -3.54 1.40 14.96
CA ALA A 119 -2.19 0.85 14.93
C ALA A 119 -2.19 -0.63 14.55
N VAL A 120 -3.09 -1.43 15.15
CA VAL A 120 -3.25 -2.86 14.86
C VAL A 120 -3.61 -3.10 13.40
N LEU A 121 -4.53 -2.32 12.82
CA LEU A 121 -4.86 -2.43 11.39
C LEU A 121 -3.65 -2.19 10.48
N GLU A 122 -2.84 -1.19 10.82
CA GLU A 122 -1.65 -0.85 10.03
C GLU A 122 -0.58 -1.93 10.13
N ALA A 123 -0.39 -2.55 11.30
CA ALA A 123 0.48 -3.71 11.48
C ALA A 123 -0.05 -4.97 10.77
N LEU A 124 -1.35 -5.28 10.94
CA LEU A 124 -2.02 -6.42 10.34
C LEU A 124 -1.88 -6.42 8.82
N TRP A 125 -2.31 -5.33 8.17
CA TRP A 125 -2.16 -5.20 6.72
C TRP A 125 -0.71 -5.03 6.31
N GLY A 126 0.11 -4.32 7.07
CA GLY A 126 1.54 -4.17 6.78
C GLY A 126 2.27 -5.49 6.69
N ASN A 127 2.02 -6.43 7.62
CA ASN A 127 2.65 -7.75 7.63
C ASN A 127 2.20 -8.62 6.45
N VAL A 128 0.89 -8.65 6.19
CA VAL A 128 0.33 -9.35 5.03
C VAL A 128 0.90 -8.79 3.73
N MET A 129 0.93 -7.47 3.59
CA MET A 129 1.41 -6.80 2.40
C MET A 129 2.92 -6.97 2.22
N ALA A 130 3.73 -6.97 3.28
CA ALA A 130 5.15 -7.25 3.19
C ALA A 130 5.46 -8.61 2.56
N LYS A 131 4.60 -9.61 2.77
CA LYS A 131 4.74 -10.97 2.21
C LYS A 131 4.18 -11.11 0.80
N LEU A 132 3.22 -10.27 0.44
CA LEU A 132 2.43 -10.43 -0.78
C LEU A 132 2.81 -9.45 -1.90
N LEU A 133 3.24 -8.25 -1.54
CA LEU A 133 3.48 -7.18 -2.49
C LEU A 133 4.77 -7.43 -3.30
N PRO A 134 4.73 -7.31 -4.65
CA PRO A 134 5.87 -7.67 -5.51
C PRO A 134 7.18 -6.93 -5.25
N TYR A 135 7.10 -5.70 -4.74
CA TYR A 135 8.24 -4.87 -4.33
C TYR A 135 8.25 -4.58 -2.83
N GLY A 136 7.38 -5.23 -2.06
CA GLY A 136 7.33 -5.18 -0.61
C GLY A 136 6.57 -3.99 -0.01
N ALA A 137 6.58 -3.96 1.31
CA ALA A 137 5.99 -2.92 2.15
C ALA A 137 7.06 -2.34 3.09
N VAL A 138 6.90 -1.08 3.49
CA VAL A 138 7.72 -0.51 4.56
C VAL A 138 7.30 -1.15 5.89
N PRO A 139 8.21 -1.80 6.62
CA PRO A 139 7.86 -2.58 7.79
C PRO A 139 7.53 -1.68 8.99
N ASN A 140 6.43 -2.02 9.65
CA ASN A 140 6.19 -1.60 11.03
C ASN A 140 7.05 -2.47 11.96
N LYS A 141 7.58 -1.85 13.01
CA LYS A 141 8.50 -2.49 13.96
C LYS A 141 7.86 -2.76 15.30
N ALA A 142 7.02 -1.85 15.79
CA ALA A 142 6.34 -2.03 17.06
C ALA A 142 5.06 -1.20 17.16
N ILE A 143 4.15 -1.67 18.02
CA ILE A 143 3.04 -0.88 18.57
C ILE A 143 3.29 -0.73 20.06
N LEU A 144 3.33 0.51 20.55
CA LEU A 144 3.37 0.82 21.97
C LEU A 144 2.02 1.40 22.38
N LEU A 145 1.48 0.93 23.50
CA LEU A 145 0.31 1.52 24.12
C LEU A 145 0.78 2.44 25.24
N THR A 146 0.43 3.72 25.16
CA THR A 146 0.81 4.71 26.19
C THR A 146 -0.10 4.60 27.41
N ASP A 147 0.27 5.24 28.51
CA ASP A 147 -0.60 5.39 29.68
C ASP A 147 -1.56 6.59 29.54
N SER A 148 -1.49 7.34 28.44
CA SER A 148 -2.32 8.52 28.18
C SER A 148 -3.67 8.15 27.54
N PRO A 149 -4.81 8.68 28.03
CA PRO A 149 -6.10 8.50 27.37
C PRO A 149 -6.16 9.20 26.01
N LEU A 150 -7.02 8.70 25.13
CA LEU A 150 -7.49 9.44 23.94
C LEU A 150 -8.24 10.71 24.38
N ALA A 151 -8.07 11.81 23.65
CA ALA A 151 -8.63 13.12 24.05
C ALA A 151 -10.16 13.13 24.23
N ALA A 152 -10.88 12.29 23.48
CA ALA A 152 -12.35 12.20 23.54
C ALA A 152 -12.87 11.36 24.72
N ILE A 153 -11.99 10.82 25.56
CA ILE A 153 -12.33 9.85 26.62
C ILE A 153 -11.96 10.41 27.99
N SER A 154 -12.80 10.16 29.00
CA SER A 154 -12.48 10.59 30.38
C SER A 154 -11.24 9.86 30.92
N PRO A 155 -10.41 10.51 31.76
CA PRO A 155 -9.22 9.88 32.35
C PRO A 155 -9.52 8.58 33.12
N GLU A 156 -10.67 8.52 33.78
CA GLU A 156 -11.14 7.33 34.53
C GLU A 156 -11.34 6.11 33.61
N SER A 157 -11.71 6.36 32.36
CA SER A 157 -11.93 5.33 31.34
C SER A 157 -10.62 4.87 30.69
N ALA A 158 -9.49 5.53 30.96
CA ALA A 158 -8.15 5.15 30.46
C ALA A 158 -7.65 3.82 31.03
N ARG A 159 -8.28 3.31 32.10
CA ARG A 159 -7.98 1.98 32.66
C ARG A 159 -8.06 0.91 31.58
N SER A 160 -9.06 1.00 30.69
CA SER A 160 -9.16 0.12 29.53
C SER A 160 -8.03 0.39 28.53
N PRO A 161 -7.23 -0.62 28.15
CA PRO A 161 -6.20 -0.48 27.11
C PRO A 161 -6.73 0.09 25.79
N HIS A 162 -7.99 -0.21 25.44
CA HIS A 162 -8.64 0.28 24.21
C HIS A 162 -8.78 1.82 24.13
N ASN A 163 -8.77 2.48 25.29
CA ASN A 163 -9.00 3.92 25.41
C ASN A 163 -7.71 4.72 25.48
N ARG A 164 -6.55 4.08 25.35
CA ARG A 164 -5.23 4.72 25.44
C ARG A 164 -4.69 5.07 24.06
N LYS A 165 -3.84 6.10 23.99
CA LYS A 165 -3.13 6.44 22.75
C LYS A 165 -2.13 5.34 22.41
N ALA A 166 -1.99 5.05 21.12
CA ALA A 166 -1.00 4.14 20.58
C ALA A 166 0.10 4.90 19.83
N LEU A 167 1.31 4.38 19.87
CA LEU A 167 2.44 4.80 19.05
C LEU A 167 2.79 3.65 18.10
N LEU A 168 2.78 3.92 16.80
CA LEU A 168 3.23 2.96 15.79
C LEU A 168 4.63 3.36 15.32
N VAL A 169 5.60 2.48 15.56
CA VAL A 169 7.01 2.70 15.22
C VAL A 169 7.33 1.95 13.92
N ARG A 170 7.97 2.63 12.97
CA ARG A 170 8.34 2.07 11.66
C ARG A 170 9.66 2.62 11.13
N GLU A 171 10.17 1.97 10.09
CA GLU A 171 11.38 2.43 9.38
C GLU A 171 11.14 3.81 8.72
N PRO A 172 12.07 4.76 8.87
CA PRO A 172 12.02 6.03 8.15
C PRO A 172 12.33 5.81 6.67
N VAL A 173 11.57 6.44 5.78
CA VAL A 173 11.74 6.29 4.33
C VAL A 173 11.61 7.62 3.60
N VAL A 174 12.38 7.76 2.53
CA VAL A 174 12.20 8.85 1.56
C VAL A 174 11.15 8.45 0.55
N ARG A 175 10.28 9.42 0.22
CA ARG A 175 9.08 9.26 -0.59
C ARG A 175 9.11 10.25 -1.74
N PRO A 176 8.51 9.95 -2.91
CA PRO A 176 8.39 10.92 -4.00
C PRO A 176 7.80 12.26 -3.54
N ALA A 177 6.82 12.22 -2.63
CA ALA A 177 6.22 13.41 -2.02
C ALA A 177 7.22 14.39 -1.36
N HIS A 178 8.38 13.94 -0.87
CA HIS A 178 9.38 14.83 -0.28
C HIS A 178 9.93 15.83 -1.30
N PHE A 179 9.88 15.51 -2.59
CA PHE A 179 10.37 16.35 -3.67
C PHE A 179 9.25 17.14 -4.36
N CYS A 180 8.02 17.07 -3.84
CA CYS A 180 6.85 17.75 -4.38
C CYS A 180 6.36 18.84 -3.42
N ARG A 181 5.66 19.85 -3.96
CA ARG A 181 5.04 20.91 -3.18
C ARG A 181 3.76 20.46 -2.47
N ALA A 182 3.43 21.11 -1.36
CA ALA A 182 2.18 20.99 -0.59
C ALA A 182 1.31 22.26 -0.80
N PRO A 183 0.68 22.45 -1.98
CA PRO A 183 0.05 23.73 -2.34
C PRO A 183 -1.19 24.08 -1.50
N TYR A 184 -1.81 23.10 -0.85
CA TYR A 184 -3.02 23.29 -0.03
C TYR A 184 -2.73 23.34 1.47
N TYR A 185 -1.45 23.34 1.86
CA TYR A 185 -1.07 23.46 3.26
C TYR A 185 -1.23 24.91 3.72
N HIS A 186 -2.07 25.10 4.73
CA HIS A 186 -2.25 26.37 5.42
C HIS A 186 -1.56 26.29 6.79
N PRO A 187 -0.34 26.85 6.94
CA PRO A 187 0.44 26.74 8.16
C PRO A 187 -0.18 27.50 9.34
N HIS A 188 0.16 27.06 10.55
CA HIS A 188 0.02 27.87 11.77
C HIS A 188 1.21 28.82 11.92
N ASP A 189 1.10 29.81 12.82
CA ASP A 189 2.05 30.93 12.95
C ASP A 189 3.52 30.49 13.12
N ALA A 190 3.77 29.41 13.86
CA ALA A 190 5.12 28.88 14.08
C ALA A 190 5.84 28.56 12.76
N MET A 191 5.12 28.08 11.75
CA MET A 191 5.68 27.69 10.45
C MET A 191 5.94 28.88 9.52
N GLN A 192 5.46 30.09 9.84
CA GLN A 192 5.63 31.27 8.98
C GLN A 192 7.10 31.72 8.88
N ARG A 193 7.94 31.40 9.88
CA ARG A 193 9.38 31.74 9.89
C ARG A 193 10.24 30.74 9.12
N GLN A 194 9.67 29.59 8.74
CA GLN A 194 10.40 28.54 8.05
C GLN A 194 10.54 28.84 6.55
N PRO A 195 11.57 28.29 5.87
CA PRO A 195 11.68 28.43 4.42
C PRO A 195 10.41 28.01 3.71
N SER A 196 10.00 28.81 2.72
CA SER A 196 8.79 28.55 1.95
C SER A 196 8.85 27.17 1.29
N ASP A 197 7.68 26.59 1.02
CA ASP A 197 7.61 25.28 0.37
C ASP A 197 8.24 25.26 -1.03
N ILE A 198 8.25 26.41 -1.72
CA ILE A 198 8.95 26.59 -3.00
C ILE A 198 10.46 26.43 -2.81
N GLN A 199 11.04 27.19 -1.87
CA GLN A 199 12.48 27.15 -1.57
C GLN A 199 12.92 25.77 -1.10
N ARG A 200 12.09 25.08 -0.31
CA ARG A 200 12.34 23.70 0.13
C ARG A 200 12.47 22.75 -1.07
N VAL A 201 11.49 22.77 -1.98
CA VAL A 201 11.49 21.87 -3.15
C VAL A 201 12.65 22.17 -4.08
N GLU A 202 12.93 23.45 -4.34
CA GLU A 202 14.05 23.90 -5.18
C GLU A 202 15.40 23.37 -4.68
N LYS A 203 15.62 23.35 -3.36
CA LYS A 203 16.84 22.79 -2.77
C LYS A 203 16.88 21.26 -2.81
N LEU A 204 15.78 20.60 -2.41
CA LEU A 204 15.75 19.15 -2.24
C LEU A 204 15.75 18.36 -3.54
N ILE A 205 15.15 18.90 -4.61
CA ILE A 205 14.95 18.17 -5.87
C ILE A 205 16.26 17.72 -6.51
N VAL A 206 17.37 18.44 -6.24
CA VAL A 206 18.73 18.10 -6.70
C VAL A 206 19.18 16.73 -6.20
N ALA A 207 18.74 16.32 -5.01
CA ALA A 207 19.09 15.03 -4.44
C ALA A 207 18.23 13.88 -4.97
N ALA A 208 17.06 14.16 -5.59
CA ALA A 208 16.08 13.14 -5.97
C ALA A 208 16.66 12.00 -6.85
N PRO A 209 17.52 12.25 -7.86
CA PRO A 209 18.09 11.18 -8.68
C PRO A 209 18.83 10.11 -7.88
N ALA A 210 19.51 10.49 -6.79
CA ALA A 210 20.24 9.55 -5.95
C ALA A 210 19.34 8.56 -5.18
N PHE A 211 18.05 8.87 -5.03
CA PHE A 211 17.08 8.00 -4.36
C PHE A 211 16.31 7.10 -5.33
N LEU A 212 16.39 7.34 -6.64
CA LEU A 212 15.62 6.60 -7.62
C LEU A 212 16.12 5.15 -7.74
N PRO A 213 15.21 4.20 -8.01
CA PRO A 213 15.57 2.80 -8.09
C PRO A 213 16.33 2.53 -9.39
N ARG A 214 17.43 1.77 -9.30
CA ARG A 214 18.15 1.26 -10.46
C ARG A 214 17.29 0.21 -11.19
N PRO A 215 17.08 0.33 -12.51
CA PRO A 215 16.49 -0.73 -13.32
C PRO A 215 17.35 -2.00 -13.33
N PRO A 216 16.76 -3.20 -13.39
CA PRO A 216 17.51 -4.46 -13.36
C PRO A 216 18.44 -4.67 -14.57
N GLU A 217 18.22 -3.95 -15.67
CA GLU A 217 19.03 -4.02 -16.89
C GLU A 217 20.41 -3.36 -16.73
N PHE A 218 20.59 -2.54 -15.69
CA PHE A 218 21.86 -1.91 -15.36
C PHE A 218 22.51 -2.62 -14.16
N ASP A 219 23.79 -2.94 -14.28
CA ASP A 219 24.59 -3.31 -13.12
C ASP A 219 24.96 -2.06 -12.28
N ALA A 220 25.67 -2.26 -11.16
CA ALA A 220 25.99 -1.15 -10.26
C ALA A 220 26.98 -0.15 -10.87
N ALA A 221 27.98 -0.65 -11.59
CA ALA A 221 29.02 0.18 -12.17
C ALA A 221 28.47 0.95 -13.36
N SER A 222 27.72 0.28 -14.25
CA SER A 222 27.08 0.90 -15.41
C SER A 222 26.09 1.97 -14.98
N TRP A 223 25.30 1.72 -13.92
CA TRP A 223 24.37 2.71 -13.38
C TRP A 223 25.07 3.97 -12.87
N LEU A 224 26.12 3.80 -12.07
CA LEU A 224 26.87 4.92 -11.49
C LEU A 224 27.63 5.75 -12.54
N ALA A 225 27.98 5.13 -13.68
CA ALA A 225 28.64 5.81 -14.78
C ALA A 225 27.70 6.65 -15.66
N LEU A 226 26.38 6.45 -15.58
CA LEU A 226 25.42 7.24 -16.35
C LEU A 226 25.41 8.71 -15.93
N PRO A 227 25.19 9.65 -16.88
CA PRO A 227 24.86 11.03 -16.54
C PRO A 227 23.64 11.10 -15.61
N GLN A 228 23.62 12.07 -14.70
CA GLN A 228 22.55 12.20 -13.71
C GLN A 228 21.15 12.34 -14.34
N GLU A 229 21.06 13.00 -15.50
CA GLU A 229 19.81 13.11 -16.27
C GLU A 229 19.31 11.73 -16.74
N GLU A 230 20.19 10.87 -17.24
CA GLU A 230 19.85 9.51 -17.65
C GLU A 230 19.48 8.64 -16.45
N GLN A 231 20.22 8.74 -15.34
CA GLN A 231 19.85 8.07 -14.08
C GLN A 231 18.45 8.51 -13.63
N ALA A 232 18.15 9.80 -13.71
CA ALA A 232 16.83 10.32 -13.37
C ALA A 232 15.75 9.74 -14.28
N PHE A 233 15.96 9.75 -15.60
CA PHE A 233 15.01 9.23 -16.57
C PHE A 233 14.72 7.73 -16.35
N TYR A 234 15.75 6.90 -16.34
CA TYR A 234 15.62 5.46 -16.18
C TYR A 234 15.09 5.09 -14.80
N GLY A 235 15.52 5.79 -13.75
CA GLY A 235 15.07 5.57 -12.39
C GLY A 235 13.59 5.93 -12.18
N LEU A 236 13.10 7.00 -12.82
CA LEU A 236 11.66 7.33 -12.82
C LEU A 236 10.84 6.25 -13.52
N CYS A 237 11.32 5.74 -14.66
CA CYS A 237 10.65 4.66 -15.39
C CYS A 237 10.60 3.36 -14.56
N GLU A 238 11.68 3.04 -13.86
CA GLU A 238 11.74 1.89 -12.95
C GLU A 238 10.79 2.06 -11.77
N LEU A 239 10.77 3.23 -11.12
CA LEU A 239 9.82 3.51 -10.03
C LEU A 239 8.37 3.39 -10.52
N ALA A 240 8.07 3.88 -11.73
CA ALA A 240 6.76 3.73 -12.36
C ALA A 240 6.38 2.26 -12.58
N ARG A 241 7.32 1.44 -13.06
CA ARG A 241 7.13 0.00 -13.26
C ARG A 241 6.83 -0.72 -11.95
N ARG A 242 7.56 -0.39 -10.88
CA ARG A 242 7.36 -0.97 -9.54
C ARG A 242 6.00 -0.61 -8.96
N LEU A 243 5.66 0.68 -8.95
CA LEU A 243 4.39 1.16 -8.41
C LEU A 243 3.18 0.68 -9.22
N ALA A 244 3.30 0.58 -10.54
CA ALA A 244 2.26 0.01 -11.40
C ALA A 244 2.00 -1.47 -11.07
N THR A 245 3.05 -2.26 -10.89
CA THR A 245 2.94 -3.68 -10.57
C THR A 245 2.36 -3.88 -9.16
N GLN A 246 2.81 -3.07 -8.20
CA GLN A 246 2.28 -2.99 -6.84
C GLN A 246 0.76 -2.76 -6.84
N ILE A 247 0.28 -1.74 -7.56
CA ILE A 247 -1.13 -1.36 -7.50
C ILE A 247 -2.02 -2.27 -8.35
N ALA A 248 -1.49 -2.84 -9.43
CA ALA A 248 -2.16 -3.90 -10.19
C ALA A 248 -2.41 -5.13 -9.31
N TYR A 249 -1.42 -5.53 -8.49
CA TYR A 249 -1.57 -6.63 -7.54
C TYR A 249 -2.73 -6.41 -6.56
N CYS A 250 -2.84 -5.20 -6.01
CA CYS A 250 -3.94 -4.82 -5.12
C CYS A 250 -5.29 -4.81 -5.88
N ARG A 251 -5.32 -4.24 -7.10
CA ARG A 251 -6.51 -4.11 -7.93
C ARG A 251 -7.14 -5.46 -8.27
N THR A 252 -6.33 -6.41 -8.72
CA THR A 252 -6.78 -7.75 -9.15
C THR A 252 -7.35 -8.53 -7.97
N ARG A 253 -6.87 -8.24 -6.76
CA ARG A 253 -7.34 -8.80 -5.49
C ARG A 253 -8.41 -7.97 -4.81
N HIS A 254 -8.96 -6.94 -5.45
CA HIS A 254 -10.00 -6.08 -4.88
C HIS A 254 -9.62 -5.46 -3.53
N LEU A 255 -8.35 -5.09 -3.37
CA LEU A 255 -7.84 -4.38 -2.20
C LEU A 255 -7.72 -2.90 -2.56
N VAL A 256 -8.51 -2.06 -1.89
CA VAL A 256 -8.39 -0.60 -2.00
C VAL A 256 -7.27 -0.16 -1.07
N MET A 257 -6.26 0.52 -1.60
CA MET A 257 -5.11 0.97 -0.81
C MET A 257 -5.32 2.35 -0.20
N MET A 258 -5.97 3.26 -0.93
CA MET A 258 -5.98 4.70 -0.59
C MET A 258 -4.56 5.28 -0.56
N THR A 259 -3.81 5.06 -1.63
CA THR A 259 -2.40 5.45 -1.73
C THR A 259 -2.20 6.71 -2.56
N SER A 260 -1.02 7.27 -2.43
CA SER A 260 -0.55 8.44 -3.15
C SER A 260 0.99 8.43 -3.12
N PRO A 261 1.67 9.39 -3.77
CA PRO A 261 3.12 9.53 -3.70
C PRO A 261 3.67 9.78 -2.29
N SER A 262 2.81 10.08 -1.30
CA SER A 262 3.19 10.17 0.11
C SER A 262 3.12 8.85 0.86
N ASN A 263 2.57 7.80 0.23
CA ASN A 263 2.35 6.47 0.80
C ASN A 263 3.12 5.38 0.02
N CYS A 264 4.18 5.78 -0.68
CA CYS A 264 5.22 4.90 -1.21
C CYS A 264 6.61 5.47 -0.94
N ASP A 265 7.63 4.61 -0.87
CA ASP A 265 9.03 5.05 -0.83
C ASP A 265 9.65 5.15 -2.25
N MET A 266 10.84 5.74 -2.33
CA MET A 266 11.57 5.87 -3.60
C MET A 266 12.07 4.54 -4.17
N ALA A 267 11.97 3.43 -3.44
CA ALA A 267 12.27 2.09 -3.95
C ALA A 267 11.04 1.37 -4.52
N GLY A 268 9.85 1.95 -4.37
CA GLY A 268 8.57 1.38 -4.83
C GLY A 268 7.82 0.56 -3.77
N ARG A 269 8.26 0.54 -2.51
CA ARG A 269 7.53 -0.11 -1.40
C ARG A 269 6.34 0.74 -1.00
N LEU A 270 5.22 0.10 -0.65
CA LEU A 270 4.03 0.80 -0.13
C LEU A 270 4.08 0.94 1.39
N LEU A 271 3.38 1.94 1.94
CA LEU A 271 3.22 2.17 3.38
C LEU A 271 1.88 2.82 3.72
N ASP A 272 1.61 3.00 5.02
CA ASP A 272 0.35 3.54 5.57
C ASP A 272 -0.89 2.69 5.23
N PHE A 273 -0.89 1.46 5.75
CA PHE A 273 -1.92 0.47 5.46
C PHE A 273 -3.21 0.61 6.28
N HIS A 274 -3.35 1.67 7.08
CA HIS A 274 -4.56 1.92 7.88
C HIS A 274 -5.84 2.02 7.02
N GLY A 275 -5.70 2.52 5.79
CA GLY A 275 -6.80 2.70 4.83
C GLY A 275 -7.22 1.44 4.10
N VAL A 276 -6.45 0.35 4.19
CA VAL A 276 -6.66 -0.85 3.38
C VAL A 276 -7.98 -1.53 3.72
N ARG A 277 -8.66 -1.99 2.67
CA ARG A 277 -9.90 -2.76 2.79
C ARG A 277 -10.10 -3.67 1.58
N SER A 278 -10.62 -4.87 1.84
CA SER A 278 -11.19 -5.74 0.81
C SER A 278 -12.55 -5.18 0.37
N VAL A 279 -12.77 -5.09 -0.94
CA VAL A 279 -14.07 -4.78 -1.56
C VAL A 279 -14.52 -5.90 -2.50
N PHE A 280 -14.09 -7.13 -2.17
CA PHE A 280 -14.31 -8.32 -2.96
C PHE A 280 -15.81 -8.52 -3.26
N PRO A 281 -16.21 -8.72 -4.53
CA PRO A 281 -17.62 -8.65 -4.89
C PRO A 281 -18.52 -9.68 -4.24
N ALA A 282 -17.98 -10.85 -3.88
CA ALA A 282 -18.74 -11.91 -3.20
C ALA A 282 -19.29 -11.49 -1.83
N GLU A 283 -18.77 -10.41 -1.25
CA GLU A 283 -19.15 -9.91 0.07
C GLU A 283 -20.09 -8.69 0.04
N ARG A 284 -20.47 -8.24 -1.16
CA ARG A 284 -21.31 -7.05 -1.35
C ARG A 284 -22.76 -7.35 -0.99
N ARG A 285 -23.22 -6.82 0.15
CA ARG A 285 -24.64 -6.91 0.57
C ARG A 285 -25.49 -5.71 0.12
N ASP A 286 -24.89 -4.52 -0.01
CA ASP A 286 -25.56 -3.29 -0.42
C ASP A 286 -25.04 -2.83 -1.80
N PRO A 287 -25.86 -2.88 -2.87
CA PRO A 287 -25.45 -2.49 -4.22
C PRO A 287 -24.91 -1.06 -4.33
N GLY A 288 -25.46 -0.10 -3.57
CA GLY A 288 -25.13 1.33 -3.69
C GLY A 288 -23.76 1.66 -3.09
N ARG A 289 -23.55 1.35 -1.80
CA ARG A 289 -22.23 1.52 -1.16
C ARG A 289 -21.14 0.71 -1.85
N SER A 290 -21.48 -0.47 -2.35
CA SER A 290 -20.52 -1.34 -3.02
C SER A 290 -20.02 -0.79 -4.35
N TYR A 291 -20.87 -0.07 -5.10
CA TYR A 291 -20.45 0.59 -6.34
C TYR A 291 -19.45 1.71 -6.07
N ILE A 292 -19.71 2.56 -5.07
CA ILE A 292 -18.78 3.62 -4.65
C ILE A 292 -17.43 3.03 -4.23
N GLN A 293 -17.47 1.96 -3.42
CA GLN A 293 -16.25 1.27 -2.97
C GLN A 293 -15.50 0.59 -4.11
N HIS A 294 -16.19 0.04 -5.11
CA HIS A 294 -15.58 -0.53 -6.29
C HIS A 294 -14.84 0.52 -7.11
N ASN A 295 -15.43 1.70 -7.31
CA ASN A 295 -14.81 2.77 -8.09
C ASN A 295 -13.47 3.23 -7.47
N LYS A 296 -13.36 3.17 -6.14
CA LYS A 296 -12.11 3.49 -5.43
C LYS A 296 -10.94 2.57 -5.79
N LEU A 297 -11.18 1.35 -6.27
CA LEU A 297 -10.11 0.47 -6.75
C LEU A 297 -9.34 1.07 -7.95
N ASN A 298 -9.99 1.95 -8.71
CA ASN A 298 -9.41 2.53 -9.91
C ASN A 298 -8.79 3.92 -9.66
N GLU A 299 -8.87 4.45 -8.44
CA GLU A 299 -8.37 5.79 -8.10
C GLU A 299 -6.86 5.79 -7.79
N ASP A 300 -6.34 4.70 -7.21
CA ASP A 300 -4.96 4.63 -6.74
C ASP A 300 -3.93 4.70 -7.90
N ALA A 301 -4.18 4.01 -9.03
CA ALA A 301 -3.23 3.94 -10.13
C ALA A 301 -3.00 5.29 -10.84
N PRO A 302 -4.06 6.05 -11.23
CA PRO A 302 -3.88 7.38 -11.79
C PRO A 302 -3.21 8.37 -10.84
N LEU A 303 -3.48 8.28 -9.53
CA LEU A 303 -2.86 9.15 -8.52
C LEU A 303 -1.34 8.92 -8.43
N LEU A 304 -0.90 7.67 -8.45
CA LEU A 304 0.53 7.34 -8.45
C LEU A 304 1.21 7.79 -9.76
N LEU A 305 0.61 7.50 -10.92
CA LEU A 305 1.14 7.94 -12.21
C LEU A 305 1.31 9.46 -12.26
N ARG A 306 0.27 10.20 -11.82
CA ARG A 306 0.33 11.66 -11.79
C ARG A 306 1.43 12.17 -10.86
N GLY A 307 1.59 11.55 -9.70
CA GLY A 307 2.64 11.91 -8.76
C GLY A 307 4.06 11.74 -9.30
N LEU A 308 4.30 10.69 -10.09
CA LEU A 308 5.60 10.50 -10.76
C LEU A 308 5.82 11.52 -11.87
N GLN A 309 4.77 11.88 -12.61
CA GLN A 309 4.83 12.97 -13.59
C GLN A 309 5.10 14.32 -12.93
N ASP A 310 4.55 14.56 -11.73
CA ASP A 310 4.85 15.76 -10.95
C ASP A 310 6.32 15.76 -10.47
N LEU A 311 6.87 14.61 -10.05
CA LEU A 311 8.29 14.48 -9.71
C LEU A 311 9.20 14.80 -10.92
N ALA A 312 8.87 14.26 -12.10
CA ALA A 312 9.57 14.57 -13.35
C ALA A 312 9.47 16.07 -13.69
N PHE A 313 8.32 16.71 -13.44
CA PHE A 313 8.15 18.14 -13.61
C PHE A 313 9.11 18.96 -12.73
N TYR A 314 9.27 18.60 -11.45
CA TYR A 314 10.20 19.33 -10.58
C TYR A 314 11.66 19.12 -10.99
N LEU A 315 12.05 17.91 -11.39
CA LEU A 315 13.39 17.62 -11.93
C LEU A 315 13.68 18.45 -13.20
N ALA A 316 12.73 18.47 -14.14
CA ALA A 316 12.83 19.28 -15.35
C ALA A 316 12.95 20.78 -15.03
N LYS A 317 12.08 21.29 -14.15
CA LYS A 317 12.03 22.71 -13.81
C LYS A 317 13.34 23.22 -13.21
N HIS A 318 14.01 22.41 -12.40
CA HIS A 318 15.14 22.85 -11.59
C HIS A 318 16.51 22.30 -12.05
N GLN A 319 16.56 21.26 -12.90
CA GLN A 319 17.82 20.62 -13.29
C GLN A 319 17.94 20.34 -14.80
N PHE A 320 16.96 19.69 -15.41
CA PHE A 320 17.16 19.05 -16.73
C PHE A 320 16.40 19.69 -17.90
N GLY A 321 15.51 20.65 -17.63
CA GLY A 321 14.81 21.40 -18.66
C GLY A 321 13.64 20.66 -19.35
N PRO A 322 13.00 21.31 -20.34
CA PRO A 322 11.75 20.83 -20.93
C PRO A 322 11.89 19.59 -21.83
N ALA A 323 13.06 19.37 -22.45
CA ALA A 323 13.30 18.19 -23.27
C ALA A 323 13.25 16.90 -22.42
N PHE A 324 13.90 16.93 -21.25
CA PHE A 324 13.81 15.88 -20.25
C PHE A 324 12.36 15.63 -19.82
N LEU A 325 11.57 16.70 -19.57
CA LEU A 325 10.18 16.56 -19.13
C LEU A 325 9.34 15.75 -20.14
N ALA A 326 9.44 16.10 -21.42
CA ALA A 326 8.71 15.43 -22.48
C ALA A 326 9.09 13.95 -22.57
N ALA A 327 10.39 13.65 -22.56
CA ALA A 327 10.90 12.28 -22.56
C ALA A 327 10.43 11.51 -21.32
N ALA A 328 10.61 12.07 -20.13
CA ALA A 328 10.25 11.44 -18.85
C ALA A 328 8.74 11.16 -18.76
N HIS A 329 7.87 12.09 -19.16
CA HIS A 329 6.42 11.85 -19.16
C HIS A 329 6.01 10.71 -20.08
N GLN A 330 6.59 10.64 -21.28
CA GLN A 330 6.36 9.54 -22.21
C GLN A 330 6.88 8.22 -21.64
N GLY A 331 8.12 8.20 -21.13
CA GLY A 331 8.77 7.02 -20.55
C GLY A 331 8.02 6.47 -19.33
N ILE A 332 7.68 7.35 -18.37
CA ILE A 332 6.88 6.99 -17.19
C ILE A 332 5.52 6.42 -17.61
N GLY A 333 4.82 7.08 -18.54
CA GLY A 333 3.52 6.62 -19.02
C GLY A 333 3.58 5.25 -19.69
N ALA A 334 4.57 5.02 -20.54
CA ALA A 334 4.79 3.73 -21.19
C ALA A 334 5.13 2.63 -20.17
N ALA A 335 6.13 2.88 -19.31
CA ALA A 335 6.58 1.93 -18.29
C ALA A 335 5.44 1.56 -17.33
N PHE A 336 4.69 2.54 -16.83
CA PHE A 336 3.56 2.32 -15.93
C PHE A 336 2.47 1.48 -16.60
N ASN A 337 2.04 1.87 -17.81
CA ASN A 337 0.92 1.20 -18.50
C ASN A 337 1.25 -0.25 -18.87
N ILE A 338 2.45 -0.52 -19.39
CA ILE A 338 2.86 -1.88 -19.75
C ILE A 338 2.95 -2.75 -18.48
N ALA A 339 3.59 -2.24 -17.43
CA ALA A 339 3.74 -2.98 -16.17
C ALA A 339 2.38 -3.27 -15.51
N TYR A 340 1.50 -2.28 -15.45
CA TYR A 340 0.16 -2.41 -14.89
C TYR A 340 -0.66 -3.46 -15.65
N LYS A 341 -0.72 -3.34 -16.99
CA LYS A 341 -1.47 -4.28 -17.84
C LYS A 341 -0.90 -5.70 -17.75
N ARG A 342 0.42 -5.85 -17.76
CA ARG A 342 1.08 -7.14 -17.61
C ARG A 342 0.75 -7.79 -16.27
N ALA A 343 0.91 -7.05 -15.17
CA ALA A 343 0.59 -7.55 -13.83
C ALA A 343 -0.89 -7.95 -13.71
N CYS A 344 -1.81 -7.10 -14.19
CA CYS A 344 -3.23 -7.42 -14.25
C CYS A 344 -3.53 -8.68 -15.05
N LEU A 345 -2.91 -8.85 -16.22
CA LEU A 345 -3.09 -10.05 -17.04
C LEU A 345 -2.67 -11.31 -16.27
N LEU A 346 -1.43 -11.34 -15.78
CA LEU A 346 -0.86 -12.52 -15.14
C LEU A 346 -1.63 -12.88 -13.86
N ASP A 347 -1.98 -11.89 -13.03
CA ASP A 347 -2.77 -12.13 -11.82
C ASP A 347 -4.18 -12.65 -12.13
N ASN A 348 -4.87 -12.08 -13.13
CA ASN A 348 -6.20 -12.55 -13.50
C ASN A 348 -6.18 -13.99 -14.04
N LEU A 349 -5.14 -14.36 -14.80
CA LEU A 349 -4.94 -15.74 -15.23
C LEU A 349 -4.60 -16.66 -14.05
N GLY A 350 -3.78 -16.21 -13.11
CA GLY A 350 -3.50 -16.95 -11.87
C GLY A 350 -4.77 -17.20 -11.04
N MET A 351 -5.65 -16.19 -10.93
CA MET A 351 -6.97 -16.34 -10.30
C MET A 351 -7.88 -17.33 -11.06
N ALA A 352 -7.69 -17.47 -12.38
CA ALA A 352 -8.38 -18.45 -13.21
C ALA A 352 -7.76 -19.88 -13.14
N GLY A 353 -6.72 -20.07 -12.33
CA GLY A 353 -6.14 -21.38 -12.00
C GLY A 353 -4.85 -21.72 -12.73
N PHE A 354 -4.34 -20.87 -13.62
CA PHE A 354 -3.07 -21.12 -14.33
C PHE A 354 -1.87 -20.99 -13.39
N ASP A 355 -0.89 -21.90 -13.51
CA ASP A 355 0.27 -21.90 -12.62
C ASP A 355 1.24 -20.72 -12.89
N PRO A 356 1.91 -20.17 -11.86
CA PRO A 356 2.83 -19.06 -12.02
C PRO A 356 4.02 -19.31 -12.95
N ALA A 357 4.60 -20.50 -12.98
CA ALA A 357 5.75 -20.86 -13.82
C ALA A 357 5.37 -20.95 -15.30
N PHE A 358 4.15 -21.40 -15.63
CA PHE A 358 3.59 -21.26 -16.97
C PHE A 358 3.40 -19.78 -17.33
N LEU A 359 2.76 -19.00 -16.45
CA LEU A 359 2.44 -17.60 -16.71
C LEU A 359 3.69 -16.72 -16.89
N GLN A 360 4.81 -17.03 -16.23
CA GLN A 360 6.08 -16.33 -16.41
C GLN A 360 6.63 -16.44 -17.84
N ARG A 361 6.33 -17.54 -18.55
CA ARG A 361 6.79 -17.81 -19.92
C ARG A 361 5.79 -17.40 -20.99
N LEU A 362 4.59 -16.94 -20.59
CA LEU A 362 3.53 -16.60 -21.51
C LEU A 362 3.91 -15.36 -22.37
N PRO A 363 3.90 -15.45 -23.71
CA PRO A 363 4.15 -14.29 -24.56
C PRO A 363 3.04 -13.25 -24.37
N LEU A 364 3.38 -11.97 -24.44
CA LEU A 364 2.40 -10.89 -24.27
C LEU A 364 1.72 -10.56 -25.60
N THR A 365 0.54 -11.13 -25.84
CA THR A 365 -0.25 -10.90 -27.07
C THR A 365 -1.52 -10.09 -26.79
N ALA A 366 -2.06 -9.44 -27.82
CA ALA A 366 -3.32 -8.70 -27.72
C ALA A 366 -4.50 -9.61 -27.31
N GLU A 367 -4.52 -10.87 -27.77
CA GLU A 367 -5.53 -11.87 -27.39
C GLU A 367 -5.51 -12.14 -25.88
N TRP A 368 -4.32 -12.31 -25.28
CA TRP A 368 -4.19 -12.56 -23.85
C TRP A 368 -4.56 -11.34 -23.02
N PHE A 369 -4.16 -10.13 -23.42
CA PHE A 369 -4.62 -8.93 -22.74
C PHE A 369 -6.15 -8.81 -22.75
N ALA A 370 -6.80 -9.08 -23.88
CA ALA A 370 -8.27 -9.07 -23.97
C ALA A 370 -8.92 -10.14 -23.07
N LEU A 371 -8.33 -11.33 -22.98
CA LEU A 371 -8.76 -12.39 -22.06
C LEU A 371 -8.64 -11.95 -20.60
N GLY A 372 -7.49 -11.40 -20.19
CA GLY A 372 -7.25 -10.91 -18.84
C GLY A 372 -8.20 -9.77 -18.43
N GLU A 373 -8.46 -8.82 -19.32
CA GLU A 373 -9.45 -7.75 -19.07
C GLU A 373 -10.87 -8.29 -18.90
N ARG A 374 -11.24 -9.32 -19.68
CA ARG A 374 -12.54 -9.96 -19.54
C ARG A 374 -12.66 -10.72 -18.22
N LEU A 375 -11.59 -11.42 -17.80
CA LEU A 375 -11.53 -12.06 -16.49
C LEU A 375 -11.68 -11.03 -15.37
N GLN A 376 -10.96 -9.91 -15.41
CA GLN A 376 -11.10 -8.84 -14.41
C GLN A 376 -12.55 -8.37 -14.31
N LYS A 377 -13.19 -8.09 -15.45
CA LYS A 377 -14.60 -7.68 -15.49
C LYS A 377 -15.51 -8.73 -14.88
N MET A 378 -15.26 -10.01 -15.12
CA MET A 378 -16.00 -11.11 -14.51
C MET A 378 -15.78 -11.20 -13.00
N PHE A 379 -14.55 -11.03 -12.53
CA PHE A 379 -14.19 -11.05 -11.11
C PHE A 379 -14.66 -9.81 -10.35
N ASP A 380 -15.00 -8.72 -11.04
CA ASP A 380 -15.58 -7.51 -10.45
C ASP A 380 -17.11 -7.64 -10.21
N LEU A 381 -17.77 -8.67 -10.75
CA LEU A 381 -19.22 -8.85 -10.65
C LEU A 381 -19.65 -9.40 -9.28
N ALA A 382 -20.59 -8.70 -8.64
CA ALA A 382 -21.21 -9.19 -7.40
C ALA A 382 -22.16 -10.38 -7.67
N PRO A 383 -22.24 -11.37 -6.74
CA PRO A 383 -23.28 -12.39 -6.74
C PRO A 383 -24.63 -11.67 -6.60
N GLY A 384 -25.40 -11.63 -7.69
CA GLY A 384 -26.68 -10.94 -7.74
C GLY A 384 -26.95 -10.20 -9.05
N VAL A 385 -25.93 -9.79 -9.81
CA VAL A 385 -26.12 -9.22 -11.17
C VAL A 385 -26.09 -10.32 -12.22
N PHE A 386 -25.20 -11.30 -12.06
CA PHE A 386 -25.07 -12.45 -12.95
C PHE A 386 -26.17 -13.51 -12.70
N THR A 387 -26.45 -13.80 -11.43
CA THR A 387 -27.49 -14.75 -10.98
C THR A 387 -28.91 -14.28 -11.32
N ARG A 388 -29.24 -12.98 -11.15
CA ARG A 388 -30.55 -12.43 -11.57
C ARG A 388 -30.76 -12.47 -13.08
N ARG A 389 -29.72 -12.23 -13.90
CA ARG A 389 -29.83 -12.27 -15.36
C ARG A 389 -29.97 -13.70 -15.93
N GLN A 390 -29.57 -14.73 -15.18
CA GLN A 390 -29.66 -16.13 -15.61
C GLN A 390 -30.75 -16.94 -14.88
N GLY A 391 -31.57 -16.31 -14.03
CA GLY A 391 -32.63 -17.02 -13.28
C GLY A 391 -32.11 -18.06 -12.28
N LEU A 392 -30.83 -17.99 -11.93
CA LEU A 392 -30.20 -18.90 -10.97
C LEU A 392 -30.41 -18.34 -9.55
N GLY A 393 -30.72 -19.24 -8.60
CA GLY A 393 -30.98 -18.90 -7.20
C GLY A 393 -29.86 -18.07 -6.55
N LEU A 394 -30.18 -17.39 -5.45
CA LEU A 394 -29.26 -16.56 -4.66
C LEU A 394 -28.19 -17.44 -3.97
N GLY A 395 -27.19 -17.89 -4.72
CA GLY A 395 -26.01 -18.56 -4.18
C GLY A 395 -25.01 -17.55 -3.64
N ASN A 396 -24.34 -17.90 -2.52
CA ASN A 396 -23.26 -17.09 -1.94
C ASN A 396 -21.92 -17.23 -2.68
N ALA A 397 -21.84 -18.11 -3.69
CA ALA A 397 -20.62 -18.36 -4.45
C ALA A 397 -20.43 -17.32 -5.56
N HIS A 398 -19.18 -16.96 -5.84
CA HIS A 398 -18.85 -16.03 -6.91
C HIS A 398 -19.25 -16.64 -8.28
N PRO A 399 -20.00 -15.92 -9.15
CA PRO A 399 -20.56 -16.48 -10.39
C PRO A 399 -19.50 -17.01 -11.37
N ALA A 400 -18.30 -16.44 -11.35
CA ALA A 400 -17.19 -16.90 -12.21
C ALA A 400 -16.69 -18.32 -11.87
N ILE A 401 -16.92 -18.84 -10.65
CA ILE A 401 -16.45 -20.18 -10.26
C ILE A 401 -17.08 -21.25 -11.18
N ALA A 402 -18.40 -21.26 -11.29
CA ALA A 402 -19.12 -22.24 -12.11
C ALA A 402 -18.79 -22.11 -13.60
N LEU A 403 -18.57 -20.90 -14.10
CA LEU A 403 -18.17 -20.68 -15.49
C LEU A 403 -16.76 -21.24 -15.77
N LEU A 404 -15.79 -20.93 -14.92
CA LEU A 404 -14.41 -21.39 -15.10
C LEU A 404 -14.30 -22.90 -14.93
N HIS A 405 -15.00 -23.50 -13.96
CA HIS A 405 -15.05 -24.96 -13.82
C HIS A 405 -15.59 -25.64 -15.09
N ARG A 406 -16.69 -25.13 -15.66
CA ARG A 406 -17.22 -25.64 -16.94
C ARG A 406 -16.24 -25.50 -18.11
N LEU A 407 -15.46 -24.41 -18.16
CA LEU A 407 -14.45 -24.23 -19.20
C LEU A 407 -13.26 -25.18 -19.03
N ILE A 408 -12.87 -25.49 -17.79
CA ILE A 408 -11.79 -26.44 -17.46
C ILE A 408 -12.22 -27.88 -17.77
N ASP A 409 -13.48 -28.23 -17.49
CA ASP A 409 -14.04 -29.56 -17.73
C ASP A 409 -14.39 -29.81 -19.22
N ALA A 410 -14.48 -28.75 -20.03
CA ALA A 410 -14.82 -28.88 -21.44
C ALA A 410 -13.68 -29.57 -22.23
N PRO A 411 -14.01 -30.45 -23.20
CA PRO A 411 -13.00 -31.11 -24.02
C PRO A 411 -12.19 -30.08 -24.81
N VAL A 412 -10.87 -30.27 -24.82
CA VAL A 412 -9.90 -29.43 -25.52
C VAL A 412 -9.91 -29.77 -27.01
N ARG A 413 -11.00 -29.42 -27.70
CA ARG A 413 -11.08 -29.45 -29.16
C ARG A 413 -11.35 -28.03 -29.64
N VAL A 414 -10.29 -27.32 -30.01
CA VAL A 414 -10.38 -25.98 -30.59
C VAL A 414 -9.57 -25.96 -31.89
N PRO A 415 -10.21 -25.85 -33.06
CA PRO A 415 -9.50 -25.55 -34.31
C PRO A 415 -8.78 -24.21 -34.20
N ALA A 416 -7.52 -24.14 -34.63
CA ALA A 416 -6.70 -22.93 -34.53
C ALA A 416 -7.36 -21.71 -35.21
N GLU A 417 -8.11 -21.93 -36.29
CA GLU A 417 -8.68 -20.89 -37.16
C GLU A 417 -10.07 -20.38 -36.74
N GLN A 418 -10.72 -21.01 -35.76
CA GLN A 418 -12.08 -20.60 -35.41
C GLN A 418 -12.06 -19.19 -34.80
N GLN A 419 -13.00 -18.32 -35.16
CA GLN A 419 -13.19 -17.03 -34.50
C GLN A 419 -14.59 -16.97 -33.93
N GLY A 420 -14.70 -16.64 -32.64
CA GLY A 420 -16.00 -16.43 -32.01
C GLY A 420 -16.71 -15.21 -32.60
N THR A 421 -18.00 -15.34 -32.87
CA THR A 421 -18.84 -14.25 -33.39
C THR A 421 -19.29 -13.32 -32.26
N THR A 422 -19.50 -13.87 -31.06
CA THR A 422 -19.88 -13.11 -29.87
C THR A 422 -18.70 -12.84 -28.94
N ALA A 423 -18.86 -11.91 -27.99
CA ALA A 423 -17.84 -11.66 -26.96
C ALA A 423 -17.64 -12.86 -26.02
N GLU A 424 -18.69 -13.65 -25.78
CA GLU A 424 -18.65 -14.86 -24.95
C GLU A 424 -17.94 -16.02 -25.66
N GLU A 425 -18.21 -16.20 -26.95
CA GLU A 425 -17.51 -17.18 -27.78
C GLU A 425 -16.02 -16.84 -27.89
N ARG A 426 -15.68 -15.56 -28.16
CA ARG A 426 -14.28 -15.10 -28.21
C ARG A 426 -13.55 -15.36 -26.90
N PHE A 427 -14.18 -15.06 -25.76
CA PHE A 427 -13.62 -15.34 -24.45
C PHE A 427 -13.40 -16.84 -24.23
N SER A 428 -14.43 -17.66 -24.48
CA SER A 428 -14.37 -19.10 -24.26
C SER A 428 -13.31 -19.77 -25.14
N LEU A 429 -13.18 -19.31 -26.39
CA LEU A 429 -12.20 -19.80 -27.34
C LEU A 429 -10.77 -19.43 -26.92
N ALA A 430 -10.53 -18.16 -26.57
CA ALA A 430 -9.24 -17.70 -26.08
C ALA A 430 -8.83 -18.46 -24.80
N PHE A 431 -9.75 -18.63 -23.86
CA PHE A 431 -9.50 -19.41 -22.64
C PHE A 431 -9.12 -20.86 -22.97
N ARG A 432 -9.87 -21.52 -23.87
CA ARG A 432 -9.59 -22.91 -24.26
C ARG A 432 -8.27 -23.06 -25.02
N ARG A 433 -7.89 -22.10 -25.85
CA ARG A 433 -6.57 -22.09 -26.52
C ARG A 433 -5.45 -22.00 -25.51
N LEU A 434 -5.53 -21.05 -24.58
CA LEU A 434 -4.54 -20.91 -23.51
C LEU A 434 -4.47 -22.16 -22.64
N TYR A 435 -5.63 -22.74 -22.31
CA TYR A 435 -5.72 -23.97 -21.54
C TYR A 435 -5.15 -25.19 -22.30
N ALA A 436 -5.35 -25.29 -23.61
CA ALA A 436 -4.72 -26.32 -24.44
C ALA A 436 -3.19 -26.22 -24.39
N GLN A 437 -2.66 -25.00 -24.55
CA GLN A 437 -1.23 -24.72 -24.45
C GLN A 437 -0.71 -25.08 -23.05
N TYR A 438 -1.44 -24.71 -21.99
CA TYR A 438 -1.11 -25.04 -20.62
C TYR A 438 -1.02 -26.55 -20.38
N LEU A 439 -2.00 -27.34 -20.85
CA LEU A 439 -1.95 -28.79 -20.73
C LEU A 439 -0.75 -29.38 -21.48
N GLN A 440 -0.45 -28.90 -22.68
CA GLN A 440 0.70 -29.38 -23.46
C GLN A 440 2.03 -29.14 -22.74
N GLU A 441 2.22 -27.94 -22.17
CA GLU A 441 3.49 -27.57 -21.53
C GLU A 441 3.67 -28.16 -20.12
N THR A 442 2.58 -28.38 -19.38
CA THR A 442 2.65 -28.81 -17.97
C THR A 442 2.45 -30.33 -17.79
N SER A 443 1.97 -31.04 -18.82
CA SER A 443 1.69 -32.50 -18.77
C SER A 443 2.90 -33.40 -18.56
N ALA A 444 4.14 -32.89 -18.63
CA ALA A 444 5.34 -33.66 -18.36
C ALA A 444 5.47 -34.13 -16.89
N ALA A 445 4.77 -33.47 -15.94
CA ALA A 445 4.90 -33.74 -14.51
C ALA A 445 3.59 -34.17 -13.80
N GLN A 446 2.42 -34.00 -14.43
CA GLN A 446 1.12 -34.30 -13.83
C GLN A 446 0.12 -34.84 -14.87
N THR A 447 -0.81 -35.69 -14.43
CA THR A 447 -1.92 -36.13 -15.28
C THR A 447 -2.85 -34.94 -15.58
N SER A 448 -3.47 -34.92 -16.76
CA SER A 448 -4.45 -33.89 -17.14
C SER A 448 -5.57 -33.74 -16.11
N ALA A 449 -6.05 -34.86 -15.53
CA ALA A 449 -7.05 -34.85 -14.47
C ALA A 449 -6.55 -34.21 -13.16
N GLY A 450 -5.30 -34.47 -12.77
CA GLY A 450 -4.68 -33.83 -11.60
C GLY A 450 -4.53 -32.32 -11.79
N LEU A 451 -4.12 -31.91 -12.99
CA LEU A 451 -3.95 -30.50 -13.36
C LEU A 451 -5.31 -29.76 -13.36
N GLN A 452 -6.35 -30.37 -13.94
CA GLN A 452 -7.73 -29.88 -13.89
C GLN A 452 -8.22 -29.66 -12.47
N LEU A 453 -7.99 -30.64 -11.59
CA LEU A 453 -8.40 -30.56 -10.19
C LEU A 453 -7.68 -29.41 -9.48
N ALA A 454 -6.37 -29.26 -9.68
CA ALA A 454 -5.57 -28.19 -9.09
C ALA A 454 -6.03 -26.79 -9.56
N MET A 455 -6.33 -26.63 -10.86
CA MET A 455 -6.88 -25.38 -11.39
C MET A 455 -8.23 -25.05 -10.74
N LYS A 456 -9.16 -26.01 -10.68
CA LYS A 456 -10.49 -25.82 -10.08
C LYS A 456 -10.41 -25.48 -8.59
N GLN A 457 -9.52 -26.14 -7.85
CA GLN A 457 -9.25 -25.83 -6.44
C GLN A 457 -8.72 -24.40 -6.27
N THR A 458 -7.80 -23.98 -7.15
CA THR A 458 -7.28 -22.60 -7.16
C THR A 458 -8.40 -21.59 -7.40
N VAL A 459 -9.23 -21.80 -8.43
CA VAL A 459 -10.38 -20.91 -8.72
C VAL A 459 -11.31 -20.79 -7.51
N THR A 460 -11.70 -21.91 -6.91
CA THR A 460 -12.59 -21.93 -5.73
C THR A 460 -11.98 -21.19 -4.55
N ARG A 461 -10.68 -21.42 -4.28
CA ARG A 461 -9.94 -20.78 -3.20
C ARG A 461 -9.82 -19.27 -3.40
N ARG A 462 -9.41 -18.82 -4.59
CA ARG A 462 -9.14 -17.40 -4.89
C ARG A 462 -10.41 -16.55 -5.00
N LEU A 463 -11.50 -17.16 -5.42
CA LEU A 463 -12.82 -16.52 -5.52
C LEU A 463 -13.73 -16.83 -4.34
N GLY A 464 -13.20 -17.47 -3.30
CA GLY A 464 -13.91 -17.78 -2.06
C GLY A 464 -14.22 -16.55 -1.20
N SER A 465 -14.96 -16.77 -0.12
CA SER A 465 -15.29 -15.71 0.86
C SER A 465 -14.03 -15.13 1.50
N ARG A 466 -13.97 -13.81 1.63
CA ARG A 466 -12.94 -13.05 2.35
C ARG A 466 -13.57 -12.20 3.45
N THR A 467 -14.71 -12.65 3.99
CA THR A 467 -15.47 -11.95 5.04
C THR A 467 -14.60 -11.53 6.23
N PHE A 468 -13.61 -12.33 6.59
CA PHE A 468 -12.66 -12.04 7.66
C PHE A 468 -11.80 -10.80 7.40
N MET A 469 -11.62 -10.39 6.14
CA MET A 469 -10.90 -9.17 5.74
C MET A 469 -11.76 -7.90 5.81
N ARG A 470 -13.06 -8.03 6.11
CA ARG A 470 -13.93 -6.86 6.24
C ARG A 470 -13.52 -6.03 7.44
N ARG A 471 -13.42 -4.72 7.22
CA ARG A 471 -13.03 -3.77 8.26
C ARG A 471 -13.91 -3.90 9.51
N GLU A 472 -15.22 -4.09 9.34
CA GLU A 472 -16.14 -4.26 10.47
C GLU A 472 -15.84 -5.53 11.28
N VAL A 473 -15.48 -6.63 10.62
CA VAL A 473 -15.15 -7.91 11.28
C VAL A 473 -13.84 -7.79 12.04
N ILE A 474 -12.82 -7.17 11.44
CA ILE A 474 -11.54 -6.90 12.12
C ILE A 474 -11.77 -6.00 13.34
N PHE A 475 -12.64 -4.98 13.21
CA PHE A 475 -12.93 -4.05 14.31
C PHE A 475 -13.65 -4.74 15.47
N GLN A 476 -14.62 -5.60 15.15
CA GLN A 476 -15.33 -6.41 16.13
C GLN A 476 -14.40 -7.35 16.88
N GLU A 477 -13.45 -7.97 16.17
CA GLU A 477 -12.43 -8.80 16.81
C GLU A 477 -11.60 -7.99 17.80
N ILE A 478 -11.02 -6.88 17.36
CA ILE A 478 -10.15 -6.04 18.20
C ILE A 478 -10.94 -5.54 19.42
N ALA A 479 -12.15 -5.02 19.22
CA ALA A 479 -13.00 -4.52 20.31
C ALA A 479 -13.42 -5.62 21.29
N GLY A 480 -13.34 -6.90 20.90
CA GLY A 480 -13.63 -8.06 21.73
C GLY A 480 -12.51 -8.40 22.71
N TRP A 481 -11.29 -7.91 22.51
CA TRP A 481 -10.16 -8.24 23.39
C TRP A 481 -10.34 -7.68 24.81
N ARG A 482 -10.01 -8.50 25.81
CA ARG A 482 -10.17 -8.19 27.24
C ARG A 482 -8.88 -8.51 27.99
N GLY A 483 -8.75 -7.93 29.18
CA GLY A 483 -7.62 -8.16 30.06
C GLY A 483 -6.60 -7.02 30.08
N GLU A 484 -5.49 -7.28 30.74
CA GLU A 484 -4.31 -6.42 30.78
C GLU A 484 -3.56 -6.44 29.45
N VAL A 485 -2.57 -5.55 29.28
CA VAL A 485 -1.84 -5.40 28.01
C VAL A 485 -1.15 -6.70 27.56
N SER A 486 -0.64 -7.51 28.50
CA SER A 486 -0.04 -8.81 28.19
C SER A 486 -1.05 -9.79 27.57
N GLU A 487 -2.26 -9.86 28.14
CA GLU A 487 -3.33 -10.74 27.64
C GLU A 487 -3.84 -10.27 26.27
N ILE A 488 -3.92 -8.95 26.04
CA ILE A 488 -4.28 -8.40 24.73
C ILE A 488 -3.16 -8.66 23.70
N THR A 489 -1.89 -8.63 24.13
CA THR A 489 -0.74 -8.94 23.27
C THR A 489 -0.82 -10.38 22.74
N GLU A 490 -1.16 -11.34 23.59
CA GLU A 490 -1.35 -12.75 23.19
C GLU A 490 -2.53 -12.93 22.23
N GLN A 491 -3.65 -12.25 22.48
CA GLN A 491 -4.82 -12.24 21.60
C GLN A 491 -4.49 -11.63 20.22
N LEU A 492 -3.75 -10.52 20.20
CA LEU A 492 -3.29 -9.86 18.98
C LEU A 492 -2.36 -10.77 18.18
N GLN A 493 -1.38 -11.41 18.82
CA GLN A 493 -0.45 -12.32 18.14
C GLN A 493 -1.22 -13.50 17.51
N THR A 494 -2.11 -14.14 18.28
CA THR A 494 -2.96 -15.24 17.79
C THR A 494 -3.82 -14.79 16.61
N TYR A 495 -4.39 -13.59 16.68
CA TYR A 495 -5.20 -13.04 15.61
C TYR A 495 -4.38 -12.74 14.35
N LEU A 496 -3.21 -12.12 14.50
CA LEU A 496 -2.29 -11.82 13.39
C LEU A 496 -1.91 -13.10 12.63
N ASP A 497 -1.50 -14.15 13.34
CA ASP A 497 -1.11 -15.42 12.73
C ASP A 497 -2.28 -16.12 12.02
N ARG A 498 -3.48 -16.03 12.58
CA ARG A 498 -4.70 -16.55 11.93
C ARG A 498 -5.05 -15.74 10.68
N PHE A 499 -5.11 -14.42 10.80
CA PHE A 499 -5.48 -13.52 9.71
C PHE A 499 -4.50 -13.62 8.55
N GLU A 500 -3.21 -13.64 8.85
CA GLU A 500 -2.16 -13.74 7.85
C GLU A 500 -2.24 -15.06 7.08
N ARG A 501 -2.34 -16.20 7.76
CA ARG A 501 -2.49 -17.50 7.10
C ARG A 501 -3.72 -17.54 6.19
N GLN A 502 -4.85 -17.03 6.67
CA GLN A 502 -6.07 -16.95 5.87
C GLN A 502 -5.92 -16.00 4.67
N ALA A 503 -5.26 -14.84 4.87
CA ALA A 503 -5.02 -13.86 3.82
C ALA A 503 -4.09 -14.40 2.74
N ILE A 504 -2.96 -15.00 3.13
CA ILE A 504 -2.02 -15.64 2.21
C ILE A 504 -2.73 -16.76 1.44
N ASN A 505 -3.54 -17.60 2.09
CA ASN A 505 -4.24 -18.67 1.39
C ASN A 505 -5.18 -18.20 0.27
N VAL A 506 -5.80 -17.01 0.40
CA VAL A 506 -6.74 -16.49 -0.61
C VAL A 506 -6.12 -15.47 -1.57
N LEU A 507 -4.98 -14.86 -1.21
CA LEU A 507 -4.28 -13.84 -2.01
C LEU A 507 -2.99 -14.35 -2.68
N GLN A 508 -2.34 -15.39 -2.12
CA GLN A 508 -1.31 -16.34 -2.60
C GLN A 508 -1.79 -17.46 -3.54
#